data_AF-A0A3C1BBT4-F1
#
_entry.id   AF-A0A3C1BBT4-F1
#
_cell.length_a   1.000
_cell.length_b   1.000
_cell.length_c   1.000
_cell.angle_alpha   90.00
_cell.angle_beta   90.00
_cell.angle_gamma   90.00
#
_symmetry.space_group_name_H-M   'P 1'
#
loop_
_entity.id
_entity.type
_entity.pdbx_description
1 polymer ?
#
loop_
_entity_poly.entity_id
_entity_poly.type
_entity_poly.pdbx_seq_one_letter_code
_entity_poly.pdbx_strand_id
1 'polypeptide(L)'
;MWDSQFGRFVNNGPISRKTSGSVFFYFHTLLWAFAPWCLLFFYAVFKNIKTLYRRREAVEYYALSGGLLLLALFSLSRFQLPFYTNAVFPLFAIVTAPFCFAVLSKLGTKFRLVGQGLFVILLPAVVLLVNFMLQPLNERFFVTGIIFFGIIAALVFIKIKDSARKVFFLNCAAVLFVGFYVNTIFYDEIVPYKGQIAAAGYVNQSVPGNVPLYALNAENNIFQFYCRRPADLVPIEQFNSFKPAGAAVFYVNQQSMDYLVQTHAGFRVIRSFVNYPKENPLPAFINKNTRIKTLGQVYLVSKP
;
A
#
# COMPACT_ATOMS: atom_id res chain seq x y z
N MET A 1 -26.18 -1.47 8.11
CA MET A 1 -24.80 -2.01 8.12
C MET A 1 -24.69 -3.36 7.40
N TRP A 2 -25.62 -4.29 7.63
CA TRP A 2 -25.64 -5.62 6.97
C TRP A 2 -25.68 -5.55 5.45
N ASP A 3 -26.57 -4.73 4.87
CA ASP A 3 -26.69 -4.57 3.41
C ASP A 3 -25.45 -3.97 2.74
N SER A 4 -24.67 -3.18 3.49
CA SER A 4 -23.40 -2.64 3.00
C SER A 4 -22.31 -3.72 2.96
N GLN A 5 -22.24 -4.58 3.98
CA GLN A 5 -21.20 -5.62 4.07
C GLN A 5 -21.52 -6.83 3.16
N PHE A 6 -22.75 -7.33 3.19
CA PHE A 6 -23.18 -8.42 2.30
C PHE A 6 -23.35 -7.95 0.86
N GLY A 7 -23.86 -6.73 0.66
CA GLY A 7 -23.92 -6.11 -0.67
C GLY A 7 -22.54 -5.96 -1.30
N ARG A 8 -21.49 -5.64 -0.53
CA ARG A 8 -20.11 -5.69 -1.03
C ARG A 8 -19.69 -7.10 -1.40
N PHE A 9 -19.90 -8.09 -0.53
CA PHE A 9 -19.53 -9.49 -0.82
C PHE A 9 -20.10 -10.01 -2.15
N VAL A 10 -21.36 -9.68 -2.43
CA VAL A 10 -22.09 -10.09 -3.65
C VAL A 10 -21.93 -9.06 -4.80
N ASN A 11 -21.25 -7.93 -4.56
CA ASN A 11 -21.10 -6.79 -5.47
C ASN A 11 -22.42 -6.12 -5.91
N ASN A 12 -23.46 -6.20 -5.08
CA ASN A 12 -24.78 -5.60 -5.30
C ASN A 12 -25.08 -4.41 -4.35
N GLY A 13 -24.10 -4.02 -3.53
CA GLY A 13 -24.23 -2.89 -2.61
C GLY A 13 -23.90 -1.53 -3.24
N PRO A 14 -24.12 -0.42 -2.51
CA PRO A 14 -23.85 0.95 -2.97
C PRO A 14 -22.37 1.22 -3.28
N ILE A 15 -21.47 0.35 -2.79
CA ILE A 15 -20.05 0.34 -3.12
C ILE A 15 -19.78 -0.97 -3.86
N SER A 16 -19.74 -0.87 -5.19
CA SER A 16 -19.50 -1.98 -6.09
C SER A 16 -18.26 -1.69 -6.94
N ARG A 17 -17.57 -2.76 -7.37
CA ARG A 17 -16.47 -2.66 -8.32
C ARG A 17 -17.03 -2.85 -9.73
N LYS A 18 -16.62 -1.98 -10.66
CA LYS A 18 -16.98 -2.07 -12.09
C LYS A 18 -16.43 -3.32 -12.78
N THR A 19 -15.35 -3.89 -12.27
CA THR A 19 -14.73 -5.13 -12.75
C THR A 19 -14.90 -6.21 -11.69
N SER A 20 -15.45 -7.36 -12.07
CA SER A 20 -15.62 -8.51 -11.19
C SER A 20 -14.28 -9.03 -10.67
N GLY A 21 -14.26 -9.52 -9.43
CA GLY A 21 -13.12 -10.22 -8.86
C GLY A 21 -12.73 -11.47 -9.67
N SER A 22 -11.49 -11.92 -9.50
CA SER A 22 -10.97 -13.16 -10.10
C SER A 22 -10.72 -14.20 -9.02
N VAL A 23 -11.04 -15.45 -9.28
CA VAL A 23 -10.75 -16.56 -8.36
C VAL A 23 -9.24 -16.67 -8.05
N PHE A 24 -8.39 -16.27 -8.99
CA PHE A 24 -6.93 -16.29 -8.81
C PHE A 24 -6.35 -15.00 -8.21
N PHE A 25 -7.19 -14.02 -7.85
CA PHE A 25 -6.75 -12.74 -7.30
C PHE A 25 -5.88 -12.90 -6.06
N TYR A 26 -6.33 -13.72 -5.10
CA TYR A 26 -5.56 -13.94 -3.87
C TYR A 26 -4.37 -14.87 -4.05
N PHE A 27 -4.40 -15.78 -5.03
CA PHE A 27 -3.22 -16.57 -5.40
C PHE A 27 -2.06 -15.67 -5.85
N HIS A 28 -2.32 -14.74 -6.77
CA HIS A 28 -1.32 -13.75 -7.17
C HIS A 28 -0.96 -12.80 -6.00
N THR A 29 -1.94 -12.35 -5.23
CA THR A 29 -1.70 -11.43 -4.10
C THR A 29 -0.71 -12.03 -3.10
N LEU A 30 -0.85 -13.32 -2.78
CA LEU A 30 0.04 -14.00 -1.85
C LEU A 30 1.48 -14.10 -2.33
N LEU A 31 1.74 -14.10 -3.65
CA LEU A 31 3.11 -14.16 -4.19
C LEU A 31 3.96 -12.97 -3.78
N TRP A 32 3.37 -11.78 -3.63
CA TRP A 32 4.10 -10.59 -3.20
C TRP A 32 3.79 -10.19 -1.75
N ALA A 33 2.55 -10.36 -1.29
CA ALA A 33 2.14 -9.94 0.06
C ALA A 33 2.67 -10.87 1.16
N PHE A 34 2.94 -12.14 0.83
CA PHE A 34 3.57 -13.11 1.73
C PHE A 34 5.03 -13.42 1.34
N ALA A 35 5.61 -12.64 0.43
CA ALA A 35 7.04 -12.75 0.13
C ALA A 35 7.86 -12.41 1.40
N PRO A 36 9.02 -13.06 1.61
CA PRO A 36 9.66 -14.08 0.77
C PRO A 36 9.19 -15.52 1.01
N TRP A 37 8.23 -15.74 1.91
CA TRP A 37 7.81 -17.08 2.32
C TRP A 37 6.71 -17.68 1.45
N CYS A 38 6.16 -16.93 0.49
CA CYS A 38 5.05 -17.34 -0.38
C CYS A 38 5.27 -18.69 -1.08
N LEU A 39 6.43 -18.92 -1.69
CA LEU A 39 6.73 -20.19 -2.36
C LEU A 39 6.82 -21.35 -1.36
N LEU A 40 7.46 -21.10 -0.20
CA LEU A 40 7.55 -22.11 0.86
C LEU A 40 6.17 -22.42 1.45
N PHE A 41 5.30 -21.42 1.56
CA PHE A 41 3.91 -21.60 1.98
C PHE A 41 3.13 -22.50 1.02
N PHE A 42 3.21 -22.24 -0.30
CA PHE A 42 2.56 -23.14 -1.28
C PHE A 42 3.09 -24.57 -1.19
N TYR A 43 4.39 -24.73 -0.98
CA TYR A 43 4.99 -26.04 -0.72
C TYR A 43 4.46 -26.69 0.57
N ALA A 44 4.34 -25.92 1.66
CA ALA A 44 3.82 -26.39 2.94
C ALA A 44 2.35 -26.85 2.81
N VAL A 45 1.51 -26.06 2.15
CA VAL A 45 0.11 -26.40 1.86
C VAL A 45 0.02 -27.69 1.05
N PHE A 46 0.78 -27.81 -0.05
CA PHE A 46 0.80 -29.03 -0.86
C PHE A 46 1.22 -30.26 -0.04
N LYS A 47 2.24 -30.13 0.78
CA LYS A 47 2.74 -31.21 1.64
C LYS A 47 1.73 -31.63 2.69
N ASN A 48 1.08 -30.69 3.36
CA ASN A 48 0.08 -30.98 4.37
C ASN A 48 -1.19 -31.59 3.77
N ILE A 49 -1.67 -31.09 2.63
CA ILE A 49 -2.80 -31.69 1.90
C ILE A 49 -2.49 -33.15 1.51
N LYS A 50 -1.26 -33.41 1.01
CA LYS A 50 -0.84 -34.77 0.66
C LYS A 50 -0.78 -35.71 1.88
N THR A 51 -0.39 -35.19 3.05
CA THR A 51 -0.41 -35.94 4.32
C THR A 51 -1.82 -36.30 4.73
N LEU A 52 -2.76 -35.34 4.65
CA LEU A 52 -4.18 -35.55 4.95
C LEU A 52 -4.84 -36.55 4.00
N TYR A 53 -4.56 -36.45 2.69
CA TYR A 53 -5.05 -37.40 1.70
C TYR A 53 -4.58 -38.85 1.99
N ARG A 54 -3.39 -39.00 2.59
CA ARG A 54 -2.85 -40.29 3.05
C ARG A 54 -3.38 -40.72 4.43
N ARG A 55 -4.41 -40.04 4.95
CA ARG A 55 -5.03 -40.28 6.27
C ARG A 55 -4.02 -40.25 7.43
N ARG A 56 -3.03 -39.36 7.33
CA ARG A 56 -2.08 -39.09 8.42
C ARG A 56 -2.39 -37.75 9.06
N GLU A 57 -2.10 -37.61 10.33
CA GLU A 57 -2.25 -36.35 11.05
C GLU A 57 -1.32 -35.29 10.46
N ALA A 58 -1.89 -34.14 10.10
CA ALA A 58 -1.12 -32.98 9.68
C ALA A 58 -0.84 -32.09 10.88
N VAL A 59 0.42 -31.71 11.05
CA VAL A 59 0.84 -30.69 12.02
C VAL A 59 0.15 -29.38 11.62
N GLU A 60 -0.43 -28.67 12.59
CA GLU A 60 -1.19 -27.42 12.39
C GLU A 60 -2.47 -27.55 11.54
N TYR A 61 -3.20 -28.66 11.67
CA TYR A 61 -4.45 -28.91 10.92
C TYR A 61 -5.46 -27.76 10.99
N TYR A 62 -5.66 -27.16 12.16
CA TYR A 62 -6.60 -26.05 12.35
C TYR A 62 -6.16 -24.79 11.60
N ALA A 63 -4.87 -24.43 11.66
CA ALA A 63 -4.35 -23.26 10.96
C ALA A 63 -4.43 -23.44 9.43
N LEU A 64 -4.12 -24.64 8.94
CA LEU A 64 -4.26 -24.98 7.52
C LEU A 64 -5.72 -24.87 7.07
N SER A 65 -6.63 -25.54 7.79
CA SER A 65 -8.04 -25.61 7.40
C SER A 65 -8.71 -24.25 7.49
N GLY A 66 -8.53 -23.53 8.62
CA GLY A 66 -9.06 -22.19 8.81
C GLY A 66 -8.51 -21.19 7.80
N GLY A 67 -7.20 -21.22 7.54
CA GLY A 67 -6.56 -20.34 6.56
C GLY A 67 -7.05 -20.59 5.13
N LEU A 68 -7.16 -21.85 4.72
CA LEU A 68 -7.66 -22.21 3.38
C LEU A 68 -9.15 -21.92 3.21
N LEU A 69 -9.97 -22.13 4.25
CA LEU A 69 -11.39 -21.79 4.23
C LEU A 69 -11.60 -20.27 4.10
N LEU A 70 -10.86 -19.47 4.87
CA LEU A 70 -10.91 -18.01 4.74
C LEU A 70 -10.42 -17.54 3.36
N LEU A 71 -9.34 -18.14 2.84
CA LEU A 71 -8.83 -17.84 1.50
C LEU A 71 -9.87 -18.18 0.41
N ALA A 72 -10.57 -19.30 0.54
CA ALA A 72 -11.64 -19.70 -0.37
C ALA A 72 -12.82 -18.72 -0.27
N LEU A 73 -13.24 -18.36 0.95
CA LEU A 73 -14.31 -17.40 1.19
C LEU A 73 -14.01 -16.05 0.51
N PHE A 74 -12.79 -15.52 0.67
CA PHE A 74 -12.40 -14.28 0.01
C PHE A 74 -12.27 -14.42 -1.50
N SER A 75 -11.71 -15.54 -1.99
CA SER A 75 -11.58 -15.80 -3.44
C SER A 75 -12.92 -15.90 -4.16
N LEU A 76 -13.97 -16.35 -3.47
CA LEU A 76 -15.33 -16.42 -4.00
C LEU A 76 -16.09 -15.09 -3.92
N SER A 77 -15.63 -14.13 -3.12
CA SER A 77 -16.21 -12.77 -3.06
C SER A 77 -16.03 -12.06 -4.40
N ARG A 78 -17.08 -11.37 -4.87
CA ARG A 78 -17.01 -10.52 -6.07
C ARG A 78 -16.31 -9.19 -5.81
N PHE A 79 -16.22 -8.79 -4.54
CA PHE A 79 -15.51 -7.60 -4.09
C PHE A 79 -14.28 -8.00 -3.30
N GLN A 80 -13.12 -7.94 -3.97
CA GLN A 80 -11.84 -8.44 -3.45
C GLN A 80 -10.88 -7.30 -3.20
N LEU A 81 -10.43 -7.14 -1.95
CA LEU A 81 -9.38 -6.18 -1.61
C LEU A 81 -8.13 -6.93 -1.12
N PRO A 82 -6.91 -6.50 -1.51
CA PRO A 82 -5.69 -7.19 -1.13
C PRO A 82 -5.55 -7.40 0.38
N PHE A 83 -5.93 -6.39 1.17
CA PHE A 83 -5.79 -6.41 2.63
C PHE A 83 -6.68 -7.43 3.34
N TYR A 84 -7.65 -8.08 2.66
CA TYR A 84 -8.37 -9.22 3.27
C TYR A 84 -7.42 -10.37 3.60
N THR A 85 -6.30 -10.47 2.89
CA THR A 85 -5.25 -11.46 3.20
C THR A 85 -4.58 -11.23 4.55
N ASN A 86 -4.66 -10.03 5.13
CA ASN A 86 -4.06 -9.74 6.43
C ASN A 86 -4.61 -10.64 7.54
N ALA A 87 -5.88 -11.03 7.47
CA ALA A 87 -6.52 -11.91 8.44
C ALA A 87 -5.99 -13.37 8.35
N VAL A 88 -5.51 -13.81 7.18
CA VAL A 88 -5.02 -15.18 6.99
C VAL A 88 -3.51 -15.32 7.19
N PHE A 89 -2.75 -14.21 7.16
CA PHE A 89 -1.30 -14.25 7.32
C PHE A 89 -0.80 -14.93 8.60
N PRO A 90 -1.42 -14.73 9.79
CA PRO A 90 -0.99 -15.44 10.99
C PRO A 90 -1.13 -16.96 10.85
N LEU A 91 -2.23 -17.43 10.27
CA LEU A 91 -2.47 -18.86 10.03
C LEU A 91 -1.47 -19.42 9.01
N PHE A 92 -1.19 -18.67 7.94
CA PHE A 92 -0.21 -19.07 6.92
C PHE A 92 1.21 -19.09 7.47
N ALA A 93 1.56 -18.18 8.38
CA ALA A 93 2.84 -18.17 9.06
C ALA A 93 3.02 -19.44 9.92
N ILE A 94 1.99 -19.82 10.69
CA ILE A 94 1.98 -21.06 11.49
C ILE A 94 2.18 -22.29 10.60
N VAL A 95 1.44 -22.39 9.50
CA VAL A 95 1.58 -23.51 8.53
C VAL A 95 2.96 -23.57 7.88
N THR A 96 3.58 -22.41 7.63
CA THR A 96 4.87 -22.32 6.92
C THR A 96 6.07 -22.54 7.84
N ALA A 97 5.98 -22.14 9.11
CA ALA A 97 7.09 -22.12 10.05
C ALA A 97 7.84 -23.46 10.18
N PRO A 98 7.17 -24.64 10.28
CA PRO A 98 7.87 -25.93 10.33
C PRO A 98 8.76 -26.17 9.12
N PHE A 99 8.33 -25.74 7.92
CA PHE A 99 9.04 -25.98 6.67
C PHE A 99 10.30 -25.12 6.52
N CYS A 100 10.44 -24.04 7.30
CA CYS A 100 11.65 -23.22 7.31
C CYS A 100 12.87 -24.02 7.75
N PHE A 101 12.72 -24.96 8.70
CA PHE A 101 13.84 -25.68 9.31
C PHE A 101 13.71 -27.21 9.27
N ALA A 102 12.54 -27.76 8.91
CA ALA A 102 12.36 -29.20 8.81
C ALA A 102 13.36 -29.87 7.87
N VAL A 103 13.67 -31.13 8.17
CA VAL A 103 14.38 -32.01 7.26
C VAL A 103 13.42 -32.39 6.13
N LEU A 104 13.73 -31.95 4.92
CA LEU A 104 12.93 -32.22 3.72
C LEU A 104 13.63 -33.24 2.82
N SER A 105 12.89 -33.80 1.86
CA SER A 105 13.50 -34.59 0.79
C SER A 105 14.51 -33.75 0.00
N LYS A 106 15.42 -34.39 -0.75
CA LYS A 106 16.41 -33.68 -1.59
C LYS A 106 15.75 -32.60 -2.47
N LEU A 107 14.61 -32.92 -3.09
CA LEU A 107 13.84 -31.98 -3.90
C LEU A 107 13.22 -30.85 -3.06
N GLY A 108 12.65 -31.17 -1.89
CA GLY A 108 12.07 -30.16 -0.99
C GLY A 108 13.11 -29.18 -0.44
N THR A 109 14.29 -29.69 -0.07
CA THR A 109 15.43 -28.87 0.35
C THR A 109 15.90 -27.97 -0.78
N LYS A 110 16.04 -28.50 -2.01
CA LYS A 110 16.40 -27.70 -3.19
C LYS A 110 15.36 -26.60 -3.45
N PHE A 111 14.07 -26.94 -3.41
CA PHE A 111 12.97 -25.98 -3.60
C PHE A 111 13.01 -24.86 -2.55
N ARG A 112 13.18 -25.20 -1.27
CA ARG A 112 13.32 -24.20 -0.18
C ARG A 112 14.50 -23.27 -0.44
N LEU A 113 15.69 -23.82 -0.70
CA LEU A 113 16.91 -23.03 -0.86
C LEU A 113 16.85 -22.13 -2.09
N VAL A 114 16.38 -22.63 -3.23
CA VAL A 114 16.25 -21.85 -4.47
C VAL A 114 15.15 -20.80 -4.34
N GLY A 115 13.96 -21.20 -3.87
CA GLY A 115 12.81 -20.30 -3.75
C GLY A 115 13.07 -19.16 -2.76
N GLN A 116 13.64 -19.47 -1.60
CA GLN A 116 14.02 -18.43 -0.63
C GLN A 116 15.26 -17.65 -1.06
N GLY A 117 16.25 -18.31 -1.67
CA GLY A 117 17.46 -17.65 -2.19
C GLY A 117 17.15 -16.63 -3.29
N LEU A 118 16.14 -16.90 -4.13
CA LEU A 118 15.62 -15.94 -5.11
C LEU A 118 15.23 -14.63 -4.43
N PHE A 119 14.48 -14.67 -3.32
CA PHE A 119 14.04 -13.46 -2.63
C PHE A 119 15.15 -12.73 -1.86
N VAL A 120 16.19 -13.45 -1.39
CA VAL A 120 17.39 -12.82 -0.82
C VAL A 120 18.03 -11.87 -1.81
N ILE A 121 17.97 -12.18 -3.11
CA ILE A 121 18.55 -11.36 -4.19
C ILE A 121 17.52 -10.36 -4.72
N LEU A 122 16.29 -10.84 -4.99
CA LEU A 122 15.25 -10.05 -5.64
C LEU A 122 14.81 -8.86 -4.80
N LEU A 123 14.64 -9.02 -3.48
CA LEU A 123 14.15 -7.94 -2.62
C LEU A 123 15.13 -6.75 -2.57
N PRO A 124 16.44 -6.93 -2.27
CA PRO A 124 17.40 -5.84 -2.40
C PRO A 124 17.49 -5.29 -3.82
N ALA A 125 17.46 -6.13 -4.86
CA ALA A 125 17.52 -5.66 -6.24
C ALA A 125 16.35 -4.73 -6.61
N VAL A 126 15.13 -5.04 -6.14
CA VAL A 126 13.96 -4.16 -6.30
C VAL A 126 14.18 -2.84 -5.56
N VAL A 127 14.72 -2.85 -4.34
CA VAL A 127 15.05 -1.61 -3.62
C VAL A 127 16.05 -0.75 -4.38
N LEU A 128 17.13 -1.35 -4.91
CA LEU A 128 18.12 -0.65 -5.73
C LEU A 128 17.48 -0.05 -7.00
N LEU A 129 16.64 -0.82 -7.69
CA LEU A 129 15.94 -0.37 -8.89
C LEU A 129 14.99 0.80 -8.58
N VAL A 130 14.19 0.68 -7.52
CA VAL A 130 13.27 1.73 -7.10
C VAL A 130 14.04 2.98 -6.70
N ASN A 131 15.13 2.86 -5.94
CA ASN A 131 15.95 4.02 -5.55
C ASN A 131 16.56 4.71 -6.78
N PHE A 132 17.09 3.93 -7.72
CA PHE A 132 17.62 4.44 -8.98
C PHE A 132 16.57 5.22 -9.80
N MET A 133 15.33 4.73 -9.85
CA MET A 133 14.24 5.43 -10.54
C MET A 133 13.74 6.65 -9.77
N LEU A 134 13.68 6.55 -8.44
CA LEU A 134 13.15 7.58 -7.55
C LEU A 134 14.08 8.79 -7.45
N GLN A 135 15.40 8.55 -7.40
CA GLN A 135 16.47 9.54 -7.23
C GLN A 135 16.18 10.54 -6.09
N PRO A 136 16.05 10.04 -4.85
CA PRO A 136 15.72 10.86 -3.69
C PRO A 136 16.81 11.91 -3.45
N LEU A 137 16.42 13.06 -2.88
CA LEU A 137 17.37 14.16 -2.62
C LEU A 137 18.42 13.82 -1.55
N ASN A 138 18.07 12.94 -0.60
CA ASN A 138 18.93 12.58 0.53
C ASN A 138 19.16 11.06 0.57
N GLU A 139 20.38 10.65 0.22
CA GLU A 139 20.78 9.24 0.15
C GLU A 139 21.39 8.71 1.47
N ARG A 140 21.44 9.51 2.55
CA ARG A 140 22.09 9.09 3.81
C ARG A 140 21.49 7.84 4.40
N PHE A 141 20.15 7.77 4.45
CA PHE A 141 19.45 6.58 4.92
C PHE A 141 19.65 5.41 3.97
N PHE A 142 19.76 5.65 2.66
CA PHE A 142 19.98 4.58 1.68
C PHE A 142 21.33 3.90 1.91
N VAL A 143 22.40 4.69 2.01
CA VAL A 143 23.76 4.18 2.30
C VAL A 143 23.80 3.45 3.65
N THR A 144 23.17 4.03 4.68
CA THR A 144 23.06 3.42 6.01
C THR A 144 22.37 2.06 5.92
N GLY A 145 21.24 1.98 5.23
CA GLY A 145 20.50 0.74 5.02
C GLY A 145 21.32 -0.34 4.31
N ILE A 146 22.07 0.03 3.25
CA ILE A 146 22.97 -0.89 2.54
C ILE A 146 24.06 -1.44 3.46
N ILE A 147 24.71 -0.57 4.25
CA ILE A 147 25.78 -0.97 5.17
C ILE A 147 25.22 -1.94 6.22
N PHE A 148 24.10 -1.60 6.87
CA PHE A 148 23.48 -2.48 7.88
C PHE A 148 23.04 -3.81 7.29
N PHE A 149 22.41 -3.81 6.12
CA PHE A 149 22.03 -5.03 5.41
C PHE A 149 23.27 -5.89 5.10
N GLY A 150 24.33 -5.28 4.57
CA GLY A 150 25.59 -5.96 4.25
C GLY A 150 26.26 -6.57 5.48
N ILE A 151 26.30 -5.86 6.60
CA ILE A 151 26.84 -6.37 7.88
C ILE A 151 26.01 -7.56 8.37
N ILE A 152 24.68 -7.45 8.43
CA ILE A 152 23.81 -8.54 8.88
C ILE A 152 23.95 -9.75 7.96
N ALA A 153 23.96 -9.55 6.65
CA ALA A 153 24.15 -10.62 5.68
C ALA A 153 25.51 -11.32 5.88
N ALA A 154 26.60 -10.56 6.01
CA ALA A 154 27.93 -11.10 6.27
C ALA A 154 27.98 -11.91 7.58
N LEU A 155 27.41 -11.39 8.66
CA LEU A 155 27.32 -12.10 9.95
C LEU A 155 26.57 -13.42 9.82
N VAL A 156 25.43 -13.42 9.12
CA VAL A 156 24.65 -14.64 8.84
C VAL A 156 25.48 -15.64 8.04
N PHE A 157 26.17 -15.20 6.99
CA PHE A 157 27.02 -16.07 6.16
C PHE A 157 28.18 -16.70 6.94
N ILE A 158 28.81 -15.94 7.83
CA ILE A 158 29.97 -16.38 8.62
C ILE A 158 29.54 -17.33 9.74
N LYS A 159 28.54 -16.93 10.54
CA LYS A 159 28.17 -17.60 11.79
C LYS A 159 27.20 -18.76 11.60
N ILE A 160 26.32 -18.72 10.61
CA ILE A 160 25.31 -19.77 10.43
C ILE A 160 25.79 -20.79 9.40
N LYS A 161 26.03 -22.02 9.83
CA LYS A 161 26.50 -23.10 8.95
C LYS A 161 25.37 -23.84 8.24
N ASP A 162 24.26 -24.08 8.94
CA ASP A 162 23.09 -24.73 8.37
C ASP A 162 22.45 -23.88 7.27
N SER A 163 22.30 -24.46 6.07
CA SER A 163 21.81 -23.74 4.89
C SER A 163 20.36 -23.28 5.03
N ALA A 164 19.52 -24.03 5.75
CA ALA A 164 18.11 -23.68 5.93
C ALA A 164 17.96 -22.46 6.83
N ARG A 165 18.63 -22.46 7.98
CA ARG A 165 18.72 -21.30 8.88
C ARG A 165 19.35 -20.10 8.19
N LYS A 166 20.44 -20.31 7.44
CA LYS A 166 21.13 -19.23 6.73
C LYS A 166 20.19 -18.50 5.77
N VAL A 167 19.51 -19.23 4.88
CA VAL A 167 18.62 -18.60 3.91
C VAL A 167 17.41 -17.93 4.57
N PHE A 168 16.91 -18.50 5.67
CA PHE A 168 15.83 -17.88 6.46
C PHE A 168 16.26 -16.53 7.05
N PHE A 169 17.40 -16.47 7.74
CA PHE A 169 17.88 -15.22 8.34
C PHE A 169 18.30 -14.17 7.31
N LEU A 170 18.83 -14.58 6.16
CA LEU A 170 19.09 -13.66 5.03
C LEU A 170 17.79 -13.06 4.49
N ASN A 171 16.71 -13.83 4.42
CA ASN A 171 15.40 -13.32 4.04
C ASN A 171 14.83 -12.35 5.08
N CYS A 172 14.98 -12.63 6.37
CA CYS A 172 14.63 -11.68 7.41
C CYS A 172 15.39 -10.35 7.26
N ALA A 173 16.70 -10.43 7.01
CA ALA A 173 17.52 -9.24 6.76
C ALA A 173 17.06 -8.46 5.52
N ALA A 174 16.72 -9.16 4.43
CA ALA A 174 16.21 -8.54 3.21
C ALA A 174 14.87 -7.84 3.42
N VAL A 175 13.92 -8.46 4.15
CA VAL A 175 12.62 -7.85 4.47
C VAL A 175 12.79 -6.63 5.37
N LEU A 176 13.68 -6.69 6.37
CA LEU A 176 14.00 -5.55 7.21
C LEU A 176 14.61 -4.40 6.41
N PHE A 177 15.50 -4.71 5.45
CA PHE A 177 16.08 -3.71 4.55
C PHE A 177 15.00 -3.05 3.67
N VAL A 178 14.10 -3.83 3.07
CA VAL A 178 12.95 -3.30 2.30
C VAL A 178 12.08 -2.41 3.19
N GLY A 179 11.72 -2.88 4.39
CA GLY A 179 10.90 -2.13 5.33
C GLY A 179 11.55 -0.82 5.75
N PHE A 180 12.85 -0.84 6.06
CA PHE A 180 13.63 0.35 6.39
C PHE A 180 13.63 1.36 5.22
N TYR A 181 13.90 0.90 4.00
CA TYR A 181 13.89 1.74 2.80
C TYR A 181 12.52 2.40 2.57
N VAL A 182 11.45 1.61 2.66
CA VAL A 182 10.09 2.10 2.44
C VAL A 182 9.71 3.20 3.45
N ASN A 183 10.04 2.99 4.73
CA ASN A 183 9.66 3.92 5.80
C ASN A 183 10.52 5.18 5.88
N THR A 184 11.80 5.09 5.51
CA THR A 184 12.75 6.22 5.69
C THR A 184 13.00 7.02 4.43
N ILE A 185 12.81 6.43 3.24
CA ILE A 185 13.18 7.06 1.96
C ILE A 185 11.98 7.16 1.05
N PHE A 186 11.32 6.04 0.76
CA PHE A 186 10.26 6.00 -0.24
C PHE A 186 9.07 6.88 0.14
N TYR A 187 8.59 6.78 1.39
CA TYR A 187 7.48 7.62 1.84
C TYR A 187 7.88 9.09 1.98
N ASP A 188 9.09 9.37 2.46
CA ASP A 188 9.58 10.76 2.61
C ASP A 188 9.60 11.50 1.26
N GLU A 189 10.03 10.83 0.19
CA GLU A 189 10.07 11.40 -1.16
C GLU A 189 8.66 11.56 -1.78
N ILE A 190 7.68 10.74 -1.39
CA ILE A 190 6.33 10.75 -2.00
C ILE A 190 5.39 11.71 -1.28
N VAL A 191 5.51 11.88 0.04
CA VAL A 191 4.64 12.74 0.86
C VAL A 191 4.53 14.18 0.32
N PRO A 192 5.60 14.84 -0.16
CA PRO A 192 5.51 16.18 -0.74
C PRO A 192 4.54 16.30 -1.93
N TYR A 193 4.23 15.20 -2.61
CA TYR A 193 3.26 15.16 -3.70
C TYR A 193 1.82 14.96 -3.20
N LYS A 194 1.55 15.03 -1.89
CA LYS A 194 0.20 15.05 -1.32
C LYS A 194 -0.24 16.50 -1.12
N GLY A 195 -0.66 17.14 -2.22
CA GLY A 195 -1.06 18.54 -2.24
C GLY A 195 -2.16 18.90 -1.24
N GLN A 196 -3.04 17.95 -0.88
CA GLN A 196 -4.07 18.16 0.14
C GLN A 196 -3.49 18.46 1.53
N ILE A 197 -2.41 17.77 1.90
CA ILE A 197 -1.70 17.97 3.17
C ILE A 197 -0.99 19.33 3.15
N ALA A 198 -0.35 19.66 2.03
CA ALA A 198 0.32 20.95 1.86
C ALA A 198 -0.68 22.12 1.89
N ALA A 199 -1.85 21.97 1.28
CA ALA A 199 -2.93 22.95 1.32
C ALA A 199 -3.44 23.17 2.75
N ALA A 200 -3.68 22.09 3.50
CA ALA A 200 -4.08 22.18 4.91
C ALA A 200 -3.00 22.86 5.76
N GLY A 201 -1.72 22.51 5.55
CA GLY A 201 -0.58 23.13 6.21
C GLY A 201 -0.50 24.64 5.96
N TYR A 202 -0.71 25.07 4.71
CA TYR A 202 -0.78 26.49 4.35
C TYR A 202 -1.92 27.20 5.06
N VAL A 203 -3.12 26.62 5.05
CA VAL A 203 -4.30 27.18 5.74
C VAL A 203 -4.04 27.34 7.24
N ASN A 204 -3.44 26.33 7.87
CA ASN A 204 -3.13 26.35 9.30
C ASN A 204 -2.12 27.43 9.71
N GLN A 205 -1.27 27.87 8.77
CA GLN A 205 -0.20 28.84 9.03
C GLN A 205 -0.54 30.25 8.57
N SER A 206 -1.23 30.38 7.44
CA SER A 206 -1.34 31.64 6.68
C SER A 206 -2.75 32.21 6.62
N VAL A 207 -3.79 31.41 6.92
CA VAL A 207 -5.20 31.86 6.86
C VAL A 207 -5.71 32.13 8.27
N PRO A 208 -6.23 33.34 8.58
CA PRO A 208 -6.73 33.68 9.91
C PRO A 208 -7.78 32.71 10.44
N GLY A 209 -7.76 32.44 11.75
CA GLY A 209 -8.57 31.41 12.44
C GLY A 209 -10.10 31.61 12.38
N ASN A 210 -10.56 32.82 12.07
CA ASN A 210 -11.98 33.16 11.89
C ASN A 210 -12.50 32.99 10.45
N VAL A 211 -11.62 32.78 9.47
CA VAL A 211 -12.02 32.59 8.07
C VAL A 211 -12.57 31.16 7.88
N PRO A 212 -13.85 30.97 7.52
CA PRO A 212 -14.41 29.65 7.28
C PRO A 212 -13.73 28.93 6.12
N LEU A 213 -13.62 27.60 6.26
CA LEU A 213 -13.04 26.70 5.28
C LEU A 213 -14.12 25.82 4.69
N TYR A 214 -14.06 25.61 3.39
CA TYR A 214 -14.97 24.74 2.67
C TYR A 214 -14.20 23.79 1.75
N ALA A 215 -14.73 22.60 1.49
CA ALA A 215 -14.33 21.72 0.41
C ALA A 215 -15.45 21.65 -0.63
N LEU A 216 -15.12 21.74 -1.92
CA LEU A 216 -16.14 21.74 -2.99
C LEU A 216 -16.61 20.35 -3.43
N ASN A 217 -15.97 19.30 -2.93
CA ASN A 217 -16.30 17.94 -3.29
C ASN A 217 -16.14 17.02 -2.08
N ALA A 218 -17.05 16.05 -1.96
CA ALA A 218 -17.00 15.02 -0.93
C ALA A 218 -15.97 13.96 -1.34
N GLU A 219 -14.69 14.28 -1.12
CA GLU A 219 -13.58 13.37 -1.39
C GLU A 219 -13.10 12.66 -0.13
N ASN A 220 -12.00 11.93 -0.26
CA ASN A 220 -11.20 11.51 0.87
C ASN A 220 -10.79 12.75 1.69
N ASN A 221 -11.30 12.84 2.93
CA ASN A 221 -11.22 13.98 3.86
C ASN A 221 -9.79 14.34 4.34
N ILE A 222 -8.74 14.14 3.52
CA ILE A 222 -7.35 14.38 3.92
C ILE A 222 -7.14 15.87 4.20
N PHE A 223 -7.58 16.76 3.30
CA PHE A 223 -7.48 18.21 3.56
C PHE A 223 -8.15 18.59 4.90
N GLN A 224 -9.40 18.18 5.10
CA GLN A 224 -10.16 18.46 6.33
C GLN A 224 -9.48 17.87 7.57
N PHE A 225 -8.97 16.63 7.49
CA PHE A 225 -8.28 15.95 8.59
C PHE A 225 -7.02 16.68 9.05
N TYR A 226 -6.25 17.25 8.11
CA TYR A 226 -5.02 17.99 8.43
C TYR A 226 -5.27 19.46 8.78
N CYS A 227 -6.46 20.01 8.56
CA CYS A 227 -6.82 21.34 9.03
C CYS A 227 -7.02 21.34 10.56
N ARG A 228 -6.55 22.40 11.24
CA ARG A 228 -6.72 22.58 12.70
C ARG A 228 -8.11 23.09 13.10
N ARG A 229 -9.04 23.15 12.15
CA ARG A 229 -10.42 23.60 12.30
C ARG A 229 -11.29 22.94 11.23
N PRO A 230 -12.61 22.84 11.43
CA PRO A 230 -13.50 22.22 10.46
C PRO A 230 -13.41 22.87 9.08
N ALA A 231 -13.49 22.02 8.05
CA ALA A 231 -13.76 22.43 6.68
C ALA A 231 -15.08 21.78 6.27
N ASP A 232 -16.08 22.61 5.99
CA ASP A 232 -17.43 22.14 5.67
C ASP A 232 -17.55 21.80 4.18
N LEU A 233 -18.48 20.92 3.83
CA LEU A 233 -18.75 20.58 2.44
C LEU A 233 -19.71 21.59 1.82
N VAL A 234 -19.33 22.18 0.68
CA VAL A 234 -20.24 22.91 -0.21
C VAL A 234 -20.28 22.15 -1.52
N PRO A 235 -21.41 21.53 -1.91
CA PRO A 235 -21.52 20.86 -3.20
C PRO A 235 -21.13 21.80 -4.33
N ILE A 236 -20.36 21.32 -5.29
CA ILE A 236 -19.79 22.15 -6.35
C ILE A 236 -20.85 22.90 -7.15
N GLU A 237 -22.02 22.30 -7.34
CA GLU A 237 -23.17 22.89 -8.05
C GLU A 237 -23.73 24.12 -7.31
N GLN A 238 -23.52 24.17 -5.99
CA GLN A 238 -23.95 25.27 -5.12
C GLN A 238 -22.89 26.36 -5.00
N PHE A 239 -21.70 26.18 -5.58
CA PHE A 239 -20.61 27.14 -5.42
C PHE A 239 -21.02 28.57 -5.80
N ASN A 240 -21.74 28.76 -6.92
CA ASN A 240 -22.16 30.08 -7.39
C ASN A 240 -23.21 30.73 -6.48
N SER A 241 -24.20 29.97 -6.03
CA SER A 241 -25.28 30.46 -5.16
C SER A 241 -24.87 30.61 -3.70
N PHE A 242 -23.83 29.90 -3.26
CA PHE A 242 -23.30 29.97 -1.90
C PHE A 242 -22.67 31.34 -1.62
N LYS A 243 -23.22 32.06 -0.64
CA LYS A 243 -22.72 33.37 -0.20
C LYS A 243 -22.18 33.25 1.22
N PRO A 244 -20.85 33.15 1.42
CA PRO A 244 -20.29 33.16 2.76
C PRO A 244 -20.54 34.51 3.43
N ALA A 245 -20.67 34.52 4.77
CA ALA A 245 -20.90 35.75 5.55
C ALA A 245 -19.73 36.75 5.53
N GLY A 246 -18.62 36.40 4.87
CA GLY A 246 -17.41 37.20 4.72
C GLY A 246 -16.38 36.48 3.86
N ALA A 247 -15.09 36.79 4.06
CA ALA A 247 -14.00 36.07 3.40
C ALA A 247 -14.07 34.58 3.72
N ALA A 248 -13.90 33.72 2.71
CA ALA A 248 -13.92 32.27 2.85
C ALA A 248 -12.87 31.64 1.93
N VAL A 249 -12.35 30.48 2.35
CA VAL A 249 -11.40 29.69 1.58
C VAL A 249 -12.03 28.37 1.19
N PHE A 250 -11.93 28.03 -0.09
CA PHE A 250 -12.44 26.80 -0.66
C PHE A 250 -11.28 25.95 -1.15
N TYR A 251 -11.22 24.70 -0.68
CA TYR A 251 -10.36 23.67 -1.22
C TYR A 251 -11.00 23.05 -2.46
N VAL A 252 -10.21 22.94 -3.53
CA VAL A 252 -10.66 22.55 -4.86
C VAL A 252 -9.64 21.59 -5.46
N ASN A 253 -10.07 20.40 -5.87
CA ASN A 253 -9.22 19.48 -6.63
C ASN A 253 -9.17 19.91 -8.12
N GLN A 254 -8.38 19.22 -8.95
CA GLN A 254 -8.29 19.56 -10.39
C GLN A 254 -9.65 19.49 -11.10
N GLN A 255 -10.44 18.43 -10.86
CA GLN A 255 -11.74 18.24 -11.54
C GLN A 255 -12.73 19.36 -11.20
N SER A 256 -12.80 19.76 -9.93
CA SER A 256 -13.63 20.85 -9.46
C SER A 256 -13.14 22.19 -10.01
N MET A 257 -11.82 22.38 -10.11
CA MET A 257 -11.26 23.58 -10.73
C MET A 257 -11.67 23.70 -12.20
N ASP A 258 -11.58 22.61 -12.95
CA ASP A 258 -11.98 22.56 -14.36
C ASP A 258 -13.47 22.89 -14.53
N TYR A 259 -14.33 22.38 -13.63
CA TYR A 259 -15.77 22.71 -13.61
C TYR A 259 -16.02 24.20 -13.34
N LEU A 260 -15.33 24.80 -12.36
CA LEU A 260 -15.48 26.23 -12.05
C LEU A 260 -15.08 27.11 -13.24
N VAL A 261 -14.02 26.73 -13.96
CA VAL A 261 -13.58 27.43 -15.18
C VAL A 261 -14.61 27.29 -16.29
N GLN A 262 -15.09 26.06 -16.56
CA GLN A 262 -16.08 25.80 -17.61
C GLN A 262 -17.41 26.53 -17.38
N THR A 263 -17.82 26.66 -16.12
CA THR A 263 -19.06 27.35 -15.73
C THR A 263 -18.89 28.86 -15.54
N HIS A 264 -17.69 29.40 -15.83
CA HIS A 264 -17.36 30.82 -15.67
C HIS A 264 -17.67 31.33 -14.25
N ALA A 265 -17.45 30.49 -13.23
CA ALA A 265 -17.67 30.85 -11.85
C ALA A 265 -16.71 31.96 -11.40
N GLY A 266 -17.18 32.89 -10.57
CA GLY A 266 -16.34 33.95 -10.01
C GLY A 266 -15.50 33.42 -8.84
N PHE A 267 -14.18 33.33 -9.03
CA PHE A 267 -13.23 32.94 -7.98
C PHE A 267 -11.85 33.60 -8.17
N ARG A 268 -11.05 33.63 -7.10
CA ARG A 268 -9.64 34.00 -7.13
C ARG A 268 -8.79 32.89 -6.56
N VAL A 269 -7.74 32.49 -7.26
CA VAL A 269 -6.77 31.51 -6.76
C VAL A 269 -5.90 32.14 -5.69
N ILE A 270 -5.92 31.57 -4.49
CA ILE A 270 -5.04 31.95 -3.38
C ILE A 270 -3.69 31.28 -3.55
N ARG A 271 -3.70 29.95 -3.75
CA ARG A 271 -2.49 29.14 -3.93
C ARG A 271 -2.79 27.80 -4.60
N SER A 272 -1.81 27.26 -5.31
CA SER A 272 -1.83 25.90 -5.87
C SER A 272 -0.77 25.01 -5.22
N PHE A 273 -1.04 23.70 -5.20
CA PHE A 273 -0.17 22.68 -4.61
C PHE A 273 -0.10 21.46 -5.52
N VAL A 274 1.12 21.01 -5.79
CA VAL A 274 1.38 19.82 -6.59
C VAL A 274 0.72 18.62 -5.92
N ASN A 275 0.01 17.80 -6.69
CA ASN A 275 -0.72 16.67 -6.17
C ASN A 275 -0.58 15.43 -7.05
N TYR A 276 -0.30 14.30 -6.43
CA TYR A 276 -0.43 12.98 -7.04
C TYR A 276 -1.81 12.40 -6.70
N PRO A 277 -2.74 12.33 -7.68
CA PRO A 277 -4.17 12.05 -7.41
C PRO A 277 -4.48 10.56 -7.20
N LYS A 278 -3.52 9.66 -7.42
CA LYS A 278 -3.72 8.21 -7.29
C LYS A 278 -3.27 7.70 -5.93
N GLU A 279 -3.89 6.62 -5.47
CA GLU A 279 -3.47 5.91 -4.26
C GLU A 279 -2.26 5.00 -4.54
N ASN A 280 -2.27 4.28 -5.66
CA ASN A 280 -1.19 3.38 -6.05
C ASN A 280 -0.08 4.16 -6.78
N PRO A 281 1.20 4.02 -6.38
CA PRO A 281 2.31 4.67 -7.06
C PRO A 281 2.55 4.01 -8.42
N LEU A 282 2.26 4.74 -9.50
CA LEU A 282 2.54 4.29 -10.86
C LEU A 282 4.05 4.26 -11.13
N PRO A 283 4.55 3.36 -12.00
CA PRO A 283 5.96 3.37 -12.39
C PRO A 283 6.42 4.72 -12.95
N ALA A 284 5.55 5.41 -13.71
CA ALA A 284 5.81 6.74 -14.23
C ALA A 284 5.85 7.82 -13.13
N PHE A 285 5.21 7.62 -11.98
CA PHE A 285 5.31 8.51 -10.84
C PHE A 285 6.61 8.29 -10.06
N ILE A 286 7.00 7.02 -9.87
CA ILE A 286 8.26 6.67 -9.18
C ILE A 286 9.44 7.24 -9.96
N ASN A 287 9.49 7.05 -11.29
CA ASN A 287 10.56 7.55 -12.14
C ASN A 287 10.59 9.09 -12.16
N LYS A 288 11.65 9.70 -11.61
CA LYS A 288 11.82 11.16 -11.54
C LYS A 288 11.65 11.87 -12.89
N ASN A 289 12.13 11.27 -13.98
CA ASN A 289 12.08 11.88 -15.32
C ASN A 289 10.67 11.90 -15.92
N THR A 290 9.80 10.97 -15.53
CA THR A 290 8.42 10.90 -16.03
C THR A 290 7.38 11.31 -15.00
N ARG A 291 7.79 11.53 -13.74
CA ARG A 291 6.92 11.88 -12.60
C ARG A 291 5.98 13.02 -12.93
N ILE A 292 6.50 14.09 -13.52
CA ILE A 292 5.76 15.30 -13.85
C ILE A 292 4.50 15.03 -14.70
N LYS A 293 4.52 13.99 -15.54
CA LYS A 293 3.38 13.59 -16.40
C LYS A 293 2.22 12.99 -15.62
N THR A 294 2.44 12.63 -14.36
CA THR A 294 1.44 12.00 -13.48
C THR A 294 0.92 12.94 -12.40
N LEU A 295 1.49 14.14 -12.31
CA LEU A 295 1.13 15.14 -11.31
C LEU A 295 -0.02 16.01 -11.83
N GLY A 296 -0.95 16.31 -10.94
CA GLY A 296 -1.92 17.36 -11.11
C GLY A 296 -1.71 18.43 -10.05
N GLN A 297 -2.74 19.24 -9.83
CA GLN A 297 -2.75 20.27 -8.81
C GLN A 297 -4.00 20.16 -7.95
N VAL A 298 -3.90 20.70 -6.75
CA VAL A 298 -5.05 21.09 -5.92
C VAL A 298 -4.88 22.56 -5.55
N TYR A 299 -5.99 23.20 -5.24
CA TYR A 299 -6.08 24.66 -5.15
C TYR A 299 -6.79 25.08 -3.88
N LEU A 300 -6.39 26.25 -3.40
CA LEU A 300 -7.18 27.05 -2.47
C LEU A 300 -7.67 28.28 -3.24
N VAL A 301 -8.97 28.52 -3.22
CA VAL A 301 -9.60 29.66 -3.89
C VAL A 301 -10.47 30.45 -2.92
N SER A 302 -10.70 31.72 -3.22
CA SER A 302 -11.70 32.56 -2.55
C SER A 302 -12.77 32.99 -3.55
N LYS A 303 -13.95 33.34 -3.04
CA LYS A 303 -14.93 34.08 -3.83
C LYS A 303 -14.57 35.58 -3.81
N PRO A 304 -14.83 36.31 -4.91
CA PRO A 304 -14.64 37.76 -4.98
C PRO A 304 -15.59 38.52 -4.06
#